data_AF-A0A2V8WL53-F1
#
_entry.id   AF-A0A2V8WL53-F1
#
_cell.length_a   1.000
_cell.length_b   1.000
_cell.length_c   1.000
_cell.angle_alpha   90.00
_cell.angle_beta   90.00
_cell.angle_gamma   90.00
#
_symmetry.space_group_name_H-M   'P 1'
#
loop_
_entity.id
_entity.type
_entity.pdbx_description
1 polymer ?
#
loop_
_entity_poly.entity_id
_entity_poly.type
_entity_poly.pdbx_seq_one_letter_code
_entity_poly.pdbx_strand_id
1 'polypeptide(L)'
;GANGVAHHLAQNLDFAVVAAADVPTLRAHARTRGWDRLRLLGGGDSTFKYDLGSEDREGHQDSTVSVFTRDADGTLRHFYSAHPRMAPDIPERGIDLLAPIWHFMDLTPQGRGNWYTSLDYGTRVQAASK
;
A
#
# COMPACT_ATOMS: atom_id res chain seq x y z
N GLY A 1 7.47 2.02 -3.99
CA GLY A 1 6.52 1.18 -3.23
C GLY A 1 6.45 -0.21 -3.84
N ALA A 2 5.40 -0.98 -3.52
CA ALA A 2 5.28 -2.40 -3.89
C ALA A 2 5.53 -2.69 -5.38
N ASN A 3 5.05 -1.84 -6.32
CA ASN A 3 5.27 -2.04 -7.76
C ASN A 3 6.76 -2.18 -8.14
N GLY A 4 7.65 -1.45 -7.46
CA GLY A 4 9.09 -1.50 -7.74
C GLY A 4 9.76 -2.82 -7.32
N VAL A 5 9.22 -3.50 -6.30
CA VAL A 5 9.77 -4.73 -5.73
C VAL A 5 8.90 -5.97 -6.02
N ALA A 6 7.83 -5.81 -6.80
CA ALA A 6 6.85 -6.87 -7.07
C ALA A 6 7.47 -8.17 -7.60
N HIS A 7 8.54 -8.09 -8.38
CA HIS A 7 9.26 -9.24 -8.92
C HIS A 7 10.00 -10.04 -7.83
N HIS A 8 10.53 -9.39 -6.79
CA HIS A 8 11.10 -10.06 -5.62
C HIS A 8 10.01 -10.68 -4.74
N LEU A 9 8.88 -9.99 -4.58
CA LEU A 9 7.74 -10.52 -3.84
C LEU A 9 7.22 -11.80 -4.50
N ALA A 10 7.01 -11.80 -5.81
CA ALA A 10 6.50 -12.93 -6.57
C ALA A 10 7.39 -14.20 -6.52
N GLN A 11 8.66 -14.07 -6.14
CA GLN A 11 9.54 -15.22 -5.92
C GLN A 11 9.32 -15.92 -4.57
N ASN A 12 8.71 -15.22 -3.60
CA ASN A 12 8.67 -15.65 -2.21
C ASN A 12 7.24 -15.72 -1.63
N LEU A 13 6.28 -15.00 -2.21
CA LEU A 13 4.90 -14.93 -1.75
C LEU A 13 3.93 -14.54 -2.87
N ASP A 14 2.65 -14.88 -2.67
CA ASP A 14 1.55 -14.36 -3.47
C ASP A 14 1.14 -12.98 -2.95
N PHE A 15 1.34 -11.94 -3.77
CA PHE A 15 0.98 -10.55 -3.42
C PHE A 15 -0.20 -10.05 -4.27
N ALA A 16 -1.17 -9.39 -3.63
CA ALA A 16 -2.26 -8.71 -4.32
C ALA A 16 -2.63 -7.42 -3.58
N VAL A 17 -3.13 -6.44 -4.33
CA VAL A 17 -3.77 -5.23 -3.80
C VAL A 17 -5.26 -5.34 -3.99
N VAL A 18 -6.02 -5.16 -2.92
CA VAL A 18 -7.49 -5.22 -2.89
C VAL A 18 -8.03 -3.82 -2.59
N ALA A 19 -9.12 -3.41 -3.27
CA ALA A 19 -9.76 -2.13 -3.01
C ALA A 19 -11.29 -2.17 -3.21
N ALA A 20 -12.01 -1.23 -2.59
CA ALA A 20 -13.44 -0.96 -2.83
C ALA A 20 -13.70 -0.32 -4.21
N ALA A 21 -13.25 -0.95 -5.28
CA ALA A 21 -13.48 -0.48 -6.63
C ALA A 21 -13.60 -1.67 -7.59
N ASP A 22 -14.36 -1.46 -8.66
CA ASP A 22 -14.44 -2.45 -9.74
C ASP A 22 -13.09 -2.58 -10.47
N VAL A 23 -12.92 -3.71 -11.17
CA VAL A 23 -11.68 -4.00 -11.89
C VAL A 23 -11.37 -2.96 -12.98
N PRO A 24 -12.34 -2.46 -13.79
CA PRO A 24 -12.08 -1.38 -14.75
C PRO A 24 -11.50 -0.10 -14.11
N THR A 25 -12.07 0.35 -13.00
CA THR A 25 -11.66 1.54 -12.25
C THR A 25 -10.27 1.35 -11.66
N LEU A 26 -10.01 0.20 -11.02
CA LEU A 26 -8.69 -0.12 -10.48
C LEU A 26 -7.61 -0.15 -11.56
N ARG A 27 -7.91 -0.76 -12.71
CA ARG A 27 -6.98 -0.80 -13.84
C ARG A 27 -6.72 0.59 -14.42
N ALA A 28 -7.73 1.45 -14.49
CA ALA A 28 -7.57 2.83 -14.93
C ALA A 28 -6.64 3.60 -13.99
N HIS A 29 -6.88 3.51 -12.68
CA HIS A 29 -6.02 4.12 -11.67
C HIS A 29 -4.58 3.57 -11.73
N ALA A 30 -4.40 2.26 -11.84
CA ALA A 30 -3.07 1.66 -11.93
C ALA A 30 -2.28 2.19 -13.14
N ARG A 31 -2.92 2.38 -14.29
CA ARG A 31 -2.28 2.95 -15.49
C ARG A 31 -1.80 4.39 -15.27
N THR A 32 -2.60 5.25 -14.63
CA THR A 32 -2.18 6.63 -14.35
C THR A 32 -1.00 6.69 -13.36
N ARG A 33 -0.83 5.64 -12.55
CA ARG A 33 0.25 5.51 -11.57
C ARG A 33 1.44 4.68 -12.06
N GLY A 34 1.39 4.15 -13.29
CA GLY A 34 2.42 3.24 -13.82
C GLY A 34 2.55 1.93 -13.03
N TRP A 35 1.47 1.48 -12.38
CA TRP A 35 1.44 0.20 -11.66
C TRP A 35 1.17 -0.94 -12.65
N ASP A 36 2.25 -1.46 -13.21
CA ASP A 36 2.26 -2.47 -14.28
C ASP A 36 2.63 -3.89 -13.78
N ARG A 37 3.02 -4.03 -12.51
CA ARG A 37 3.52 -5.31 -11.94
C ARG A 37 2.68 -5.83 -10.77
N LEU A 38 1.63 -5.12 -10.38
CA LEU A 38 0.79 -5.51 -9.25
C LEU A 38 -0.44 -6.30 -9.71
N ARG A 39 -0.76 -7.37 -9.00
CA ARG A 39 -2.07 -8.05 -9.12
C ARG A 39 -3.12 -7.22 -8.37
N LEU A 40 -4.14 -6.75 -9.08
CA LEU A 40 -5.22 -5.94 -8.54
C LEU A 40 -6.50 -6.77 -8.47
N LEU A 41 -7.17 -6.74 -7.32
CA LEU A 41 -8.44 -7.42 -7.08
C LEU A 41 -9.49 -6.38 -6.66
N GLY A 42 -10.65 -6.43 -7.29
CA GLY A 42 -11.82 -5.67 -6.83
C GLY A 42 -12.45 -6.37 -5.64
N GLY A 43 -12.69 -5.63 -4.56
CA GLY A 43 -13.35 -6.11 -3.34
C GLY A 43 -14.67 -5.40 -3.06
N GLY A 44 -15.28 -4.77 -4.07
CA GLY A 44 -16.54 -4.04 -3.95
C GLY A 44 -17.74 -4.93 -3.61
N ASP A 45 -17.81 -6.12 -4.19
CA ASP A 45 -18.94 -7.06 -4.04
C ASP A 45 -18.66 -8.19 -3.03
N SER A 46 -17.75 -7.97 -2.07
CA SER A 46 -17.33 -8.98 -1.11
C SER A 46 -17.21 -8.42 0.31
N THR A 47 -17.49 -9.24 1.32
CA THR A 47 -17.28 -8.90 2.74
C THR A 47 -15.82 -8.97 3.16
N PHE A 48 -14.91 -9.42 2.30
CA PHE A 48 -13.48 -9.63 2.61
C PHE A 48 -12.85 -8.48 3.39
N LYS A 49 -13.12 -7.24 2.97
CA LYS A 49 -12.53 -6.05 3.57
C LYS A 49 -13.05 -5.81 4.99
N TYR A 50 -14.35 -5.99 5.18
CA TYR A 50 -15.01 -5.90 6.48
C TYR A 50 -14.56 -7.02 7.41
N ASP A 51 -14.56 -8.26 6.92
CA ASP A 51 -14.20 -9.45 7.69
C ASP A 51 -12.74 -9.37 8.20
N LEU A 52 -11.85 -8.68 7.48
CA LEU A 52 -10.45 -8.48 7.85
C LEU A 52 -10.11 -7.07 8.37
N GLY A 53 -11.12 -6.25 8.66
CA GLY A 53 -10.97 -4.98 9.35
C GLY A 53 -10.43 -3.81 8.52
N SER A 54 -10.33 -3.96 7.20
CA SER A 54 -9.97 -2.87 6.26
C SER A 54 -11.18 -2.04 5.79
N GLU A 55 -12.37 -2.34 6.30
CA GLU A 55 -13.61 -1.61 6.04
C GLU A 55 -14.47 -1.66 7.31
N ASP A 56 -15.04 -0.52 7.71
CA ASP A 56 -15.97 -0.47 8.85
C ASP A 56 -17.42 -0.77 8.43
N ARG A 57 -18.35 -0.72 9.39
CA ARG A 57 -19.77 -1.04 9.14
C ARG A 57 -20.46 -0.04 8.22
N GLU A 58 -19.94 1.17 8.19
CA GLU A 58 -20.41 2.31 7.41
C GLU A 58 -19.78 2.34 6.01
N GLY A 59 -18.81 1.46 5.74
CA GLY A 59 -18.12 1.32 4.46
C GLY A 59 -16.89 2.23 4.33
N HIS A 60 -16.43 2.88 5.40
CA HIS A 60 -15.19 3.63 5.37
C HIS A 60 -14.01 2.66 5.26
N GLN A 61 -13.12 2.96 4.33
CA GLN A 61 -11.95 2.14 4.05
C GLN A 61 -10.81 2.49 5.01
N ASP A 62 -10.10 1.46 5.48
CA ASP A 62 -8.85 1.61 6.20
C ASP A 62 -7.69 0.97 5.42
N SER A 63 -6.51 1.57 5.53
CA SER A 63 -5.31 0.99 4.92
C SER A 63 -4.88 -0.21 5.74
N THR A 64 -4.74 -1.38 5.13
CA THR A 64 -4.45 -2.61 5.88
C THR A 64 -3.51 -3.51 5.09
N VAL A 65 -2.65 -4.21 5.82
CA VAL A 65 -1.92 -5.38 5.31
C VAL A 65 -2.39 -6.60 6.08
N SER A 66 -2.82 -7.63 5.36
CA SER A 66 -3.17 -8.93 5.92
C SER A 66 -2.26 -9.99 5.34
N VAL A 67 -1.74 -10.85 6.21
CA VAL A 67 -0.90 -11.99 5.86
C VAL A 67 -1.64 -13.27 6.18
N PHE A 68 -1.58 -14.21 5.23
CA PHE A 68 -2.19 -15.51 5.35
C PHE A 68 -1.12 -16.59 5.16
N THR A 69 -1.32 -17.73 5.78
CA THR A 69 -0.56 -18.95 5.50
C THR A 69 -1.47 -19.96 4.82
N ARG A 70 -0.86 -20.84 4.04
CA ARG A 70 -1.51 -22.00 3.46
C ARG A 70 -0.81 -23.26 3.95
N ASP A 71 -1.52 -24.09 4.68
CA ASP A 71 -1.00 -25.36 5.18
C ASP A 71 -0.80 -26.36 4.02
N ALA A 72 -0.09 -27.46 4.27
CA ALA A 72 0.20 -28.49 3.27
C ALA A 72 -1.07 -29.16 2.69
N ASP A 73 -2.16 -29.20 3.48
CA ASP A 73 -3.47 -29.71 3.04
C ASP A 73 -4.29 -28.68 2.25
N GLY A 74 -3.76 -27.47 2.08
CA GLY A 74 -4.41 -26.37 1.38
C GLY A 74 -5.26 -25.45 2.25
N THR A 75 -5.38 -25.70 3.56
CA THR A 75 -6.13 -24.85 4.49
C THR A 75 -5.51 -23.46 4.56
N LEU A 76 -6.32 -22.42 4.34
CA LEU A 76 -5.91 -21.03 4.53
C LEU A 76 -6.13 -20.59 5.97
N ARG A 77 -5.13 -19.93 6.55
CA ARG A 77 -5.22 -19.32 7.87
C ARG A 77 -4.82 -17.87 7.81
N HIS A 78 -5.55 -17.03 8.54
CA HIS A 78 -5.08 -15.69 8.85
C HIS A 78 -3.89 -15.79 9.81
N PHE A 79 -2.80 -15.09 9.49
CA PHE A 79 -1.59 -15.08 10.32
C PHE A 79 -1.48 -13.78 11.11
N TYR A 80 -1.58 -12.63 10.45
CA TYR A 80 -1.77 -11.33 11.13
C TYR A 80 -2.34 -10.28 10.17
N SER A 81 -2.90 -9.22 10.75
CA SER A 81 -3.20 -7.96 10.06
C SER A 81 -2.50 -6.80 10.77
N ALA A 82 -2.12 -5.77 10.01
CA ALA A 82 -1.57 -4.53 10.51
C ALA A 82 -2.26 -3.34 9.85
N HIS A 83 -2.55 -2.33 10.65
CA HIS A 83 -3.23 -1.08 10.28
C HIS A 83 -2.31 0.10 10.58
N PRO A 84 -2.51 1.27 9.94
CA PRO A 84 -1.90 2.50 10.40
C PRO A 84 -2.33 2.75 11.85
N ARG A 85 -1.39 3.17 12.70
CA ARG A 85 -1.66 3.65 14.05
C ARG A 85 -1.54 5.16 14.05
N MET A 86 -2.68 5.80 14.25
CA MET A 86 -2.84 7.24 14.33
C MET A 86 -3.33 7.63 15.73
N ALA A 87 -2.70 8.62 16.34
CA ALA A 87 -3.13 9.22 17.61
C ALA A 87 -2.72 10.71 17.61
N PRO A 88 -3.24 11.54 18.52
CA PRO A 88 -2.83 12.96 18.60
C PRO A 88 -1.31 13.16 18.68
N ASP A 89 -0.58 12.21 19.27
CA ASP A 89 0.88 12.18 19.42
C ASP A 89 1.59 11.20 18.46
N ILE A 90 0.83 10.46 17.64
CA ILE A 90 1.36 9.47 16.70
C ILE A 90 0.84 9.82 15.29
N PRO A 91 1.62 10.62 14.53
CA PRO A 91 1.17 11.09 13.22
C PRO A 91 1.20 10.00 12.15
N GLU A 92 2.18 9.07 12.17
CA GLU A 92 2.20 7.89 11.30
C GLU A 92 2.96 6.73 11.95
N ARG A 93 2.34 5.56 12.06
CA ARG A 93 3.00 4.29 12.42
C ARG A 93 2.24 3.10 11.84
N GLY A 94 2.87 1.92 11.89
CA GLY A 94 2.22 0.63 11.60
C GLY A 94 2.69 0.07 10.27
N ILE A 95 2.21 0.63 9.17
CA ILE A 95 2.50 0.14 7.81
C ILE A 95 3.46 1.03 7.02
N ASP A 96 3.87 2.18 7.57
CA ASP A 96 4.75 3.15 6.89
C ASP A 96 6.13 2.58 6.54
N LEU A 97 6.62 1.60 7.30
CA LEU A 97 7.87 0.89 7.00
C LEU A 97 7.85 0.21 5.61
N LEU A 98 6.66 -0.04 5.04
CA LEU A 98 6.51 -0.60 3.70
C LEU A 98 6.73 0.42 2.59
N ALA A 99 6.82 1.71 2.92
CA ALA A 99 7.13 2.79 1.99
C ALA A 99 8.63 3.16 2.09
N PRO A 100 9.49 2.66 1.17
CA PRO A 100 10.94 2.80 1.32
C PRO A 100 11.44 4.25 1.21
N ILE A 101 10.64 5.16 0.66
CA ILE A 101 11.01 6.56 0.48
C ILE A 101 11.36 7.25 1.79
N TRP A 102 10.67 6.88 2.87
CA TRP A 102 10.92 7.39 4.22
C TRP A 102 12.35 7.07 4.68
N HIS A 103 12.79 5.83 4.43
CA HIS A 103 14.14 5.39 4.77
C HIS A 103 15.20 6.10 3.92
N PHE A 104 14.97 6.24 2.61
CA PHE A 104 15.93 6.91 1.74
C PHE A 104 16.14 8.39 2.11
N MET A 105 15.06 9.11 2.45
CA MET A 105 15.18 10.51 2.86
C MET A 105 15.94 10.67 4.17
N ASP A 106 15.73 9.75 5.13
CA ASP A 106 16.40 9.78 6.43
C ASP A 106 17.90 9.46 6.39
N LEU A 107 18.40 8.82 5.33
CA LEU A 107 19.83 8.59 5.15
C LEU A 107 20.61 9.87 4.84
N THR A 108 19.91 10.92 4.43
CA THR A 108 20.56 12.19 4.07
C THR A 108 20.82 13.03 5.33
N PRO A 109 21.90 13.86 5.38
CA PRO A 109 22.17 14.69 6.56
C PRO A 109 21.04 15.63 6.96
N GLN A 110 20.23 16.08 5.99
CA GLN A 110 19.05 16.91 6.21
C GLN A 110 17.81 16.13 6.68
N GLY A 111 17.86 14.79 6.63
CA GLY A 111 16.71 13.91 6.85
C GLY A 111 15.54 14.21 5.91
N ARG A 112 14.33 13.85 6.33
CA ARG A 112 13.10 14.13 5.57
C ARG A 112 12.54 15.56 5.76
N GLY A 113 13.01 16.30 6.76
CA GLY A 113 12.48 17.65 7.08
C GLY A 113 10.94 17.67 7.22
N ASN A 114 10.30 18.67 6.60
CA ASN A 114 8.83 18.80 6.54
C ASN A 114 8.23 18.16 5.27
N TRP A 115 9.01 17.40 4.50
CA TRP A 115 8.49 16.77 3.29
C TRP A 115 7.56 15.60 3.66
N TYR A 116 6.43 15.52 2.96
CA TYR A 116 5.47 14.44 3.08
C TYR A 116 5.05 13.91 1.71
N THR A 117 4.62 12.65 1.68
CA THR A 117 4.19 12.04 0.43
C THR A 117 2.91 12.66 -0.10
N SER A 118 2.86 12.91 -1.40
CA SER A 118 1.67 13.36 -2.13
C SER A 118 1.17 12.26 -3.06
N LEU A 119 -0.13 12.31 -3.38
CA LEU A 119 -0.71 11.47 -4.42
C LEU A 119 -0.21 11.89 -5.81
N ASP A 120 0.21 13.14 -5.99
CA ASP A 120 0.79 13.64 -7.22
C ASP A 120 2.05 14.46 -6.96
N TYR A 121 3.07 14.23 -7.78
CA TYR A 121 4.34 14.94 -7.73
C TYR A 121 4.54 15.60 -9.09
N GLY A 122 4.22 16.88 -9.17
CA GLY A 122 4.57 17.67 -10.35
C GLY A 122 6.08 17.64 -10.58
N THR A 123 6.51 17.61 -11.83
CA THR A 123 7.93 17.77 -12.18
C THR A 123 8.30 19.24 -11.97
N ARG A 124 8.83 19.62 -10.79
CA ARG A 124 9.51 20.91 -10.67
C ARG A 124 10.92 20.76 -11.24
N VAL A 125 11.05 20.98 -12.54
CA VAL A 125 12.36 21.23 -13.14
C VAL A 125 12.75 22.66 -12.75
N GLN A 126 13.54 22.80 -11.69
CA GLN A 126 14.32 24.02 -11.51
C GLN A 126 15.42 24.00 -12.57
N ALA A 127 15.20 24.75 -13.65
CA ALA A 127 16.27 25.05 -14.58
C ALA A 127 17.43 25.67 -13.79
N ALA A 128 18.63 25.14 -13.95
CA ALA A 128 19.83 25.76 -13.40
C ALA A 128 19.89 27.19 -13.93
N SER A 129 19.87 28.18 -13.03
CA SER A 129 20.24 29.54 -13.40
C SER A 129 21.67 29.52 -13.91
N LYS A 130 21.87 30.12 -15.09
CA LYS A 130 23.19 30.40 -15.66
C LYS A 130 23.98 31.37 -14.81
#